data_AF-A0A078LF04-F1
#
_entry.id   AF-A0A078LF04-F1
#
_cell.length_a   1.000
_cell.length_b   1.000
_cell.length_c   1.000
_cell.angle_alpha   90.00
_cell.angle_beta   90.00
_cell.angle_gamma   90.00
#
_symmetry.space_group_name_H-M   'P 1'
#
loop_
_entity.id
_entity.type
_entity.pdbx_description
1 polymer ?
#
loop_
_entity_poly.entity_id
_entity_poly.type
_entity_poly.pdbx_seq_one_letter_code
_entity_poly.pdbx_strand_id
1 'polypeptide(L)' 'MTETIKTFKGLSTRPCDAFKNMSLIVEAASLLSATNDDKYREISDTLLAFVCNYANEAHQNESEKLQ' A
#
# COMPACT_ATOMS: atom_id res chain seq x y z
N MET A 1 19.03 20.98 1.51
CA MET A 1 17.56 21.02 1.40
C MET A 1 17.05 19.63 1.69
N THR A 2 16.22 19.46 2.72
CA THR A 2 15.57 18.18 3.02
C THR A 2 14.46 17.98 1.99
N GLU A 3 14.53 16.94 1.16
CA GLU A 3 13.40 16.57 0.31
C GLU A 3 12.20 16.25 1.20
N THR A 4 11.09 16.94 0.98
CA THR A 4 9.82 16.60 1.62
C THR A 4 9.34 15.28 1.04
N ILE A 5 9.46 14.20 1.81
CA ILE A 5 9.00 12.88 1.39
C ILE A 5 7.47 12.93 1.26
N LYS A 6 6.94 12.71 0.05
CA LYS A 6 5.50 12.47 -0.14
C LYS A 6 5.10 11.20 0.63
N THR A 7 3.92 11.25 1.24
CA THR A 7 3.38 10.14 2.02
C THR A 7 1.94 9.86 1.62
N PHE A 8 1.54 8.59 1.62
CA PHE A 8 0.16 8.17 1.50
C PHE A 8 -0.35 7.72 2.87
N LYS A 9 -1.27 8.49 3.47
CA LYS A 9 -1.83 8.18 4.80
C LYS A 9 -0.77 7.90 5.88
N GLY A 10 0.36 8.61 5.82
CA GLY A 10 1.50 8.43 6.74
C GLY A 10 2.53 7.37 6.31
N LEU A 11 2.27 6.61 5.24
CA LEU A 11 3.23 5.67 4.67
C LEU A 11 4.10 6.36 3.61
N SER A 12 5.42 6.12 3.65
CA SER A 12 6.37 6.65 2.66
C SER A 12 6.00 6.22 1.24
N THR A 13 5.96 7.12 0.27
CA THR A 13 5.77 6.75 -1.16
C THR A 13 7.09 6.50 -1.89
N ARG A 14 8.24 6.49 -1.19
CA ARG A 14 9.52 6.15 -1.80
C ARG A 14 9.49 4.69 -2.28
N PRO A 15 10.06 4.35 -3.45
CA PRO A 15 9.88 3.04 -4.07
C PRO A 15 10.17 1.87 -3.13
N CYS A 16 11.36 1.83 -2.52
CA CYS A 16 11.74 0.71 -1.66
C CYS A 16 10.89 0.59 -0.39
N ASP A 17 10.45 1.71 0.20
CA ASP A 17 9.60 1.69 1.38
C ASP A 17 8.18 1.28 1.00
N ALA A 18 7.66 1.83 -0.10
CA ALA A 18 6.34 1.53 -0.62
C ALA A 18 6.20 0.06 -1.02
N PHE A 19 7.19 -0.51 -1.72
CA PHE A 19 7.20 -1.93 -2.06
C PHE A 19 7.16 -2.83 -0.81
N LYS A 20 7.95 -2.53 0.22
CA LYS A 20 7.96 -3.29 1.48
C LYS A 20 6.63 -3.18 2.22
N ASN A 21 6.07 -1.97 2.31
CA ASN A 21 4.80 -1.76 2.98
C ASN A 21 3.66 -2.46 2.24
N MET A 22 3.62 -2.35 0.90
CA MET A 22 2.62 -3.03 0.08
C MET A 22 2.72 -4.56 0.21
N SER A 23 3.93 -5.15 0.20
CA SER A 23 4.09 -6.59 0.35
C SER A 23 3.54 -7.09 1.69
N LEU A 24 3.82 -6.37 2.79
CA LEU A 24 3.31 -6.73 4.12
C LEU A 24 1.78 -6.64 4.20
N ILE A 25 1.18 -5.61 3.59
CA ILE A 25 -0.28 -5.46 3.59
C ILE A 25 -0.94 -6.55 2.73
N VAL A 26 -0.37 -6.88 1.57
CA VAL A 26 -0.85 -7.98 0.71
C VAL A 26 -0.74 -9.33 1.42
N GLU A 27 0.36 -9.59 2.11
CA GLU A 27 0.54 -10.82 2.90
C GLU A 27 -0.51 -10.90 4.03
N ALA A 28 -0.72 -9.82 4.77
CA ALA A 28 -1.74 -9.76 5.81
C ALA A 28 -3.16 -9.99 5.25
N ALA A 29 -3.50 -9.35 4.13
CA ALA A 29 -4.77 -9.56 3.44
C ALA A 29 -4.94 -11.02 3.01
N SER A 30 -3.89 -11.61 2.43
CA SER A 30 -3.89 -13.02 2.00
C SER A 30 -4.16 -13.96 3.17
N LEU A 31 -3.50 -13.77 4.32
CA LEU A 31 -3.73 -14.57 5.52
C LEU A 31 -5.17 -14.46 6.04
N LEU A 32 -5.74 -13.26 6.05
CA LEU A 32 -7.12 -13.02 6.47
C LEU A 32 -8.14 -13.65 5.51
N SER A 33 -7.87 -13.59 4.20
CA SER A 33 -8.71 -14.18 3.16
C SER A 33 -8.78 -15.70 3.21
N ALA A 34 -7.73 -16.34 3.75
CA ALA A 34 -7.64 -17.80 3.85
C ALA A 34 -8.50 -18.39 4.98
N THR A 35 -9.13 -17.54 5.79
CA THR A 35 -10.01 -17.95 6.89
C THR A 35 -11.45 -18.17 6.40
N ASN A 36 -12.22 -18.99 7.12
CA ASN A 36 -13.64 -19.22 6.84
C ASN A 36 -14.57 -18.20 7.56
N ASP A 37 -14.01 -17.15 8.16
CA ASP A 37 -14.79 -16.11 8.83
C ASP A 37 -14.99 -14.93 7.86
N ASP A 38 -16.25 -14.64 7.55
CA ASP A 38 -16.60 -13.57 6.60
C ASP A 38 -16.11 -12.19 7.06
N LYS A 39 -15.98 -11.93 8.36
CA LYS A 39 -15.44 -10.65 8.85
C LYS A 39 -13.97 -10.48 8.49
N TYR A 40 -13.17 -11.54 8.58
CA TYR A 40 -11.76 -11.48 8.19
C TYR A 40 -11.62 -11.35 6.67
N ARG A 41 -12.51 -11.97 5.90
CA ARG A 41 -12.55 -11.78 4.44
C ARG A 41 -12.88 -10.32 4.05
N GLU A 42 -13.84 -9.68 4.70
CA GLU A 42 -14.14 -8.25 4.49
C GLU A 42 -12.94 -7.34 4.83
N ILE A 43 -12.21 -7.66 5.91
CA ILE A 43 -10.97 -6.93 6.26
C ILE A 43 -9.91 -7.14 5.18
N SER A 44 -9.75 -8.36 4.66
CA SER A 44 -8.84 -8.64 3.54
C SER A 44 -9.16 -7.76 2.32
N ASP A 45 -10.43 -7.70 1.92
CA ASP A 45 -10.86 -6.89 0.77
C ASP A 45 -10.57 -5.40 0.98
N THR A 46 -10.76 -4.92 2.21
CA THR A 46 -10.43 -3.55 2.61
C THR A 46 -8.93 -3.28 2.48
N LEU A 47 -8.08 -4.21 2.94
CA LEU A 47 -6.62 -4.08 2.83
C LEU A 47 -6.14 -4.12 1.37
N LEU A 48 -6.73 -4.97 0.53
CA LEU A 48 -6.41 -5.02 -0.90
C LEU A 48 -6.78 -3.71 -1.60
N ALA A 49 -7.97 -3.17 -1.34
CA ALA A 49 -8.38 -1.87 -1.87
C ALA A 49 -7.44 -0.74 -1.42
N PHE A 50 -6.99 -0.78 -0.16
CA PHE A 50 -6.02 0.18 0.37
C PHE A 50 -4.67 0.09 -0.38
N VAL A 51 -4.15 -1.12 -0.61
CA VAL A 51 -2.89 -1.32 -1.35
C VAL A 51 -2.97 -0.80 -2.78
N CYS A 52 -4.08 -1.02 -3.48
CA CYS A 52 -4.26 -0.49 -4.84
C CYS A 52 -4.17 1.04 -4.87
N ASN A 53 -4.83 1.72 -3.93
CA ASN A 53 -4.75 3.18 -3.82
C ASN A 53 -3.34 3.65 -3.48
N TYR A 54 -2.64 2.94 -2.58
CA TYR A 54 -1.27 3.25 -2.22
C TYR A 54 -0.30 3.07 -3.40
N ALA A 55 -0.46 1.99 -4.18
CA ALA A 55 0.34 1.71 -5.36
C ALA A 55 0.20 2.82 -6.41
N ASN A 56 -1.03 3.29 -6.65
CA ASN A 56 -1.31 4.39 -7.57
C ASN A 56 -0.62 5.69 -7.14
N GLU A 57 -0.70 6.05 -5.87
CA GLU A 57 -0.07 7.25 -5.31
C GLU A 57 1.46 7.16 -5.35
N ALA A 58 2.02 5.99 -5.04
CA ALA A 58 3.47 5.75 -5.14
C ALA A 58 3.95 5.85 -6.60
N HIS A 59 3.21 5.27 -7.55
CA HIS A 59 3.52 5.37 -8.97
C HIS A 59 3.45 6.82 -9.48
N GLN A 60 2.40 7.56 -9.11
CA GLN A 60 2.23 8.95 -9.52
C GLN A 60 3.37 9.83 -8.99
N ASN A 61 3.78 9.64 -7.73
CA ASN A 61 4.90 10.36 -7.14
C ASN A 61 6.23 10.13 -7.89
N GLU A 62 6.49 8.91 -8.36
CA GLU A 62 7.69 8.63 -9.16
C GLU A 62 7.58 9.18 -10.59
N SER A 63 6.40 9.08 -11.21
CA SER A 63 6.14 9.65 -12.54
C SER A 63 6.31 11.16 -12.58
N GLU A 64 5.90 11.88 -11.53
CA GLU A 64 6.09 13.33 -11.39
C GLU A 64 7.57 13.75 -11.28
N LYS A 65 8.47 12.87 -10.81
CA LYS A 65 9.91 13.16 -10.71
C LYS A 65 10.64 13.03 -12.05
N LEU A 66 10.04 12.34 -13.01
CA LEU A 66 10.61 12.09 -14.34
C LEU A 66 10.18 13.14 -15.37
N GLN A 67 9.31 14.09 -14.97
CA GLN A 67 8.82 15.21 -15.79
C GLN A 67 9.63 16.48 -15.49
#